data_AF-A0A3G7TQS9-F1
#
_entry.id   AF-A0A3G7TQS9-F1
#
_cell.length_a   1.000
_cell.length_b   1.000
_cell.length_c   1.000
_cell.angle_alpha   90.00
_cell.angle_beta   90.00
_cell.angle_gamma   90.00
#
_symmetry.space_group_name_H-M   'P 1'
#
loop_
_entity.id
_entity.type
_entity.pdbx_description
1 polymer ?
#
loop_
_entity_poly.entity_id
_entity_poly.type
_entity_poly.pdbx_seq_one_letter_code
_entity_poly.pdbx_strand_id
1 'polypeptide(L)' 'MSIPIPAQTPDPNIDHPTLPPTEPQPVPEEDPPETTPPPKEEPPSNPAPVIASSHSITPKP' A
#
# COMPACT_ATOMS: atom_id res chain seq x y z
N MET A 1 -65.65 -6.91 -9.37
CA MET A 1 -64.91 -7.97 -8.65
C MET A 1 -63.57 -7.40 -8.22
N SER A 2 -63.21 -7.53 -6.94
CA SER A 2 -61.88 -7.15 -6.46
C SER A 2 -60.96 -8.37 -6.63
N ILE A 3 -60.00 -8.26 -7.53
CA ILE A 3 -58.90 -9.23 -7.63
C ILE A 3 -58.07 -9.12 -6.33
N PRO A 4 -57.76 -10.24 -5.64
CA PRO A 4 -56.93 -10.22 -4.45
C PRO A 4 -55.52 -9.73 -4.82
N ILE A 5 -54.94 -8.85 -3.98
CA ILE A 5 -53.56 -8.40 -4.18
C ILE A 5 -52.62 -9.57 -3.88
N PRO A 6 -51.62 -9.84 -4.75
CA PRO A 6 -50.62 -10.86 -4.48
C PRO A 6 -49.91 -10.62 -3.15
N ALA A 7 -49.59 -11.70 -2.44
CA ALA A 7 -48.70 -11.61 -1.28
C ALA A 7 -47.33 -11.06 -1.73
N GLN A 8 -46.77 -10.12 -0.99
CA GLN A 8 -45.44 -9.59 -1.27
C GLN A 8 -44.39 -10.59 -0.78
N THR A 9 -43.46 -10.97 -1.65
CA THR A 9 -42.27 -11.71 -1.26
C THR A 9 -41.30 -10.73 -0.60
N PRO A 10 -40.78 -11.01 0.61
CA PRO A 10 -39.79 -10.14 1.24
C PRO A 10 -38.52 -10.09 0.39
N ASP A 11 -37.94 -8.89 0.25
CA ASP A 11 -36.71 -8.70 -0.51
C ASP A 11 -35.53 -9.27 0.31
N PRO A 12 -34.72 -10.18 -0.26
CA PRO A 12 -33.65 -10.86 0.46
C PRO A 12 -32.55 -9.92 0.96
N ASN A 13 -32.41 -8.72 0.37
CA ASN A 13 -31.39 -7.75 0.72
C ASN A 13 -31.82 -6.77 1.83
N ILE A 14 -33.05 -6.86 2.35
CA ILE A 14 -33.56 -5.97 3.39
C ILE A 14 -32.88 -6.24 4.74
N ASP A 15 -32.85 -7.51 5.15
CA ASP A 15 -32.23 -7.94 6.41
C ASP A 15 -30.78 -8.39 6.20
N HIS A 16 -30.46 -8.92 5.01
CA HIS A 16 -29.14 -9.46 4.67
C HIS A 16 -28.63 -8.80 3.38
N PRO A 17 -28.18 -7.53 3.44
CA PRO A 17 -27.70 -6.85 2.26
C PRO A 17 -26.50 -7.59 1.67
N THR A 18 -26.46 -7.70 0.35
CA THR A 18 -25.27 -8.21 -0.34
C THR A 18 -24.12 -7.23 -0.11
N LEU A 19 -23.12 -7.66 0.65
CA LEU A 19 -21.92 -6.86 0.88
C LEU A 19 -20.91 -7.08 -0.26
N PRO A 20 -20.16 -6.03 -0.66
CA PRO A 20 -19.00 -6.24 -1.51
C PRO A 20 -17.99 -7.13 -0.78
N PRO A 21 -17.14 -7.87 -1.52
CA PRO A 21 -16.06 -8.63 -0.92
C PRO A 21 -15.18 -7.72 -0.06
N THR A 22 -14.85 -8.18 1.15
CA THR A 22 -14.01 -7.44 2.10
C THR A 22 -12.54 -7.43 1.72
N GLU A 23 -12.13 -8.41 0.91
CA GLU A 23 -10.76 -8.56 0.45
C GLU A 23 -10.62 -8.07 -0.99
N PRO A 24 -9.53 -7.36 -1.32
CA PRO A 24 -9.19 -7.07 -2.70
C PRO A 24 -9.08 -8.37 -3.49
N GLN A 25 -9.46 -8.31 -4.77
CA GLN A 25 -9.20 -9.42 -5.68
C GLN A 25 -7.68 -9.66 -5.76
N PRO A 26 -7.22 -10.92 -5.84
CA PRO A 26 -5.81 -11.20 -6.03
C PRO A 26 -5.33 -10.51 -7.31
N VAL A 27 -4.16 -9.86 -7.24
CA VAL A 27 -3.51 -9.33 -8.43
C VAL A 27 -3.16 -10.51 -9.34
N PRO A 28 -3.44 -10.44 -10.65
CA PRO A 28 -2.94 -11.44 -11.58
C PRO A 28 -1.43 -11.57 -11.47
N GLU A 29 -0.93 -12.81 -11.50
CA GLU A 29 0.50 -13.05 -11.69
C GLU A 29 0.85 -12.62 -13.10
N GLU A 30 1.65 -11.56 -13.23
CA GLU A 30 2.27 -11.19 -14.48
C GLU A 30 3.69 -11.75 -14.51
N ASP A 31 4.11 -12.28 -15.66
CA ASP A 31 5.50 -12.64 -15.84
C ASP A 31 6.39 -11.42 -15.56
N PRO A 32 7.55 -11.59 -14.90
CA PRO A 32 8.53 -10.52 -14.81
C PRO A 32 8.84 -9.98 -16.20
N PRO A 33 9.12 -8.67 -16.33
CA PRO A 33 9.53 -8.13 -17.62
C PRO A 33 10.74 -8.91 -18.15
N GLU A 34 10.70 -9.32 -19.42
CA GLU A 34 11.81 -10.02 -20.09
C GLU A 34 13.06 -9.14 -20.30
N THR A 35 13.07 -7.94 -19.72
CA THR A 35 14.16 -6.98 -19.88
C THR A 35 15.28 -7.27 -18.89
N THR A 36 16.51 -7.04 -19.34
CA THR A 36 17.68 -7.07 -18.45
C THR A 36 17.48 -6.04 -17.33
N PRO A 37 17.62 -6.40 -16.05
CA PRO A 37 17.54 -5.44 -14.96
C PRO A 37 18.60 -4.35 -15.12
N PRO A 38 18.36 -3.13 -14.62
CA PRO A 38 19.34 -2.07 -14.70
C PRO A 38 20.65 -2.48 -14.01
N PRO A 39 21.81 -1.98 -14.48
CA PRO A 39 23.07 -2.18 -13.78
C PRO A 39 22.96 -1.72 -12.32
N LYS A 40 23.60 -2.47 -11.42
CA LYS A 40 23.74 -2.03 -10.03
C LYS A 40 24.58 -0.76 -10.03
N GLU A 41 24.03 0.35 -9.53
CA GLU A 41 24.81 1.55 -9.27
C GLU A 41 25.62 1.34 -7.99
N GLU A 42 26.90 1.72 -8.03
CA GLU A 42 27.69 1.79 -6.81
C GLU A 42 27.14 2.91 -5.92
N PRO A 43 27.06 2.69 -4.59
CA PRO A 43 26.69 3.76 -3.69
C PRO A 43 27.67 4.93 -3.87
N PRO A 44 27.22 6.18 -3.71
CA PRO A 44 28.09 7.33 -3.85
C PRO A 44 29.27 7.20 -2.88
N SER A 45 30.49 7.13 -3.42
CA SER A 45 31.75 7.10 -2.67
C SER A 45 32.11 8.49 -2.09
N ASN A 46 31.12 9.34 -1.84
CA ASN A 46 31.33 10.63 -1.21
C ASN A 46 31.15 10.46 0.30
N PRO A 47 32.21 10.25 1.09
CA PRO A 47 32.08 10.27 2.53
C PRO A 47 31.51 11.63 2.93
N ALA A 48 30.37 11.63 3.60
CA ALA A 48 29.82 12.84 4.18
C ALA A 48 30.93 13.53 5.01
N PRO A 49 31.08 14.87 4.91
CA PRO A 49 32.15 15.56 5.60
C PRO A 49 32.01 15.33 7.10
N VAL A 50 32.95 14.58 7.67
CA VAL A 50 33.10 14.42 9.11
C VAL A 50 33.60 15.75 9.67
N ILE A 51 32.70 16.56 10.22
CA ILE A 51 33.07 17.79 10.92
C ILE A 51 33.80 17.36 12.19
N ALA A 52 35.13 17.40 12.17
CA ALA A 52 35.92 17.26 13.39
C ALA A 52 35.67 18.51 14.25
N SER A 53 34.79 18.39 15.23
CA SER A 53 34.66 19.40 16.29
C SER A 53 36.00 19.50 17.00
N SER A 54 36.80 20.49 16.64
CA SER A 54 38.04 20.85 17.33
C SER A 54 37.70 21.29 18.75
N HIS A 55 37.65 20.32 19.67
CA HIS A 55 37.54 20.58 21.10
C HIS A 55 38.91 21.05 21.60
N SER A 56 39.27 22.29 21.29
CA SER A 56 40.40 22.97 21.92
C SER A 56 40.02 23.26 23.36
N ILE A 57 40.44 22.38 24.27
CA ILE A 57 40.41 22.61 25.71
C ILE A 57 41.47 23.68 26.00
N THR A 58 41.08 24.96 26.05
CA THR A 58 41.97 26.06 26.43
C THR A 58 42.19 26.02 27.96
N PRO A 59 43.42 25.90 28.47
CA PRO A 59 43.68 26.16 29.88
C PRO A 59 43.60 27.68 30.12
N LYS A 60 42.74 28.09 31.06
CA LYS A 60 42.57 29.49 31.51
C LYS A 60 43.82 29.93 32.31
N PRO A 61 44.27 31.21 32.22
CA PRO A 61 45.57 31.68 32.73
C PRO A 61 45.76 31.55 34.24
#